data_AF-I1CCM7-F1
#
_entry.id   AF-I1CCM7-F1
#
_cell.length_a   1.000
_cell.length_b   1.000
_cell.length_c   1.000
_cell.angle_alpha   90.00
_cell.angle_beta   90.00
_cell.angle_gamma   90.00
#
_symmetry.space_group_name_H-M   'P 1'
#
loop_
_entity.id
_entity.type
_entity.pdbx_description
1 polymer ?
#
loop_
_entity_poly.entity_id
_entity_poly.type
_entity_poly.pdbx_seq_one_letter_code
_entity_poly.pdbx_strand_id
1 'polypeptide(L)'
;MAISAGFKEAKVVYGKSEKIAPKDTIDKAEEMLPINHAWCAVKIEGEYRFIDCWLSSPFHPHNENKMEPHWFLTLPLDMAMTHFPEKKYDQHLSPSITPHAFFSLPYVRNTFFWHRMRVLKYVAHQSAKEEGEGIIYMSMKVQPNVSCFAEIEAEDGSVARGLAQCLKDDNDNRLCKIKAVMPSHQTEGWLKVYAGPKATLSNSATLPQETIQKNHYTLAMCIKVTAEKPSTGFDFVKLYTDHNEFYIQEPQCYQLYPLQNYRFIIKGTRLDYKATHHKLAIKSPGGKLHKLMYQPQDQVYEAMVKVSEAGKWSLICLLHHTGGWYTVAEWRCSIPE
;
A
#
# COMPACT_ATOMS: atom_id res chain seq x y z
N MET A 1 -5.20 -17.75 34.27
CA MET A 1 -6.22 -17.00 33.51
C MET A 1 -6.89 -17.86 32.45
N ALA A 2 -6.23 -18.28 31.37
CA ALA A 2 -6.87 -19.09 30.33
C ALA A 2 -7.50 -20.39 30.87
N ILE A 3 -6.75 -21.17 31.65
CA ILE A 3 -7.27 -22.38 32.31
C ILE A 3 -8.46 -22.04 33.23
N SER A 4 -8.34 -20.96 34.01
CA SER A 4 -9.41 -20.47 34.90
C SER A 4 -10.67 -20.02 34.13
N ALA A 5 -10.51 -19.56 32.88
CA ALA A 5 -11.58 -19.18 31.98
C ALA A 5 -12.22 -20.39 31.25
N GLY A 6 -11.74 -21.62 31.53
CA GLY A 6 -12.32 -22.85 31.00
C GLY A 6 -11.59 -23.46 29.80
N PHE A 7 -10.46 -22.89 29.35
CA PHE A 7 -9.65 -23.51 28.29
C PHE A 7 -8.94 -24.76 28.83
N LYS A 8 -9.25 -25.92 28.23
CA LYS A 8 -8.70 -27.23 28.64
C LYS A 8 -7.23 -27.40 28.31
N GLU A 9 -6.80 -26.82 27.18
CA GLU A 9 -5.41 -26.80 26.76
C GLU A 9 -4.95 -25.34 26.61
N ALA A 10 -3.98 -24.96 27.42
CA ALA A 10 -3.29 -23.68 27.35
C ALA A 10 -1.81 -23.90 27.65
N LYS A 11 -0.93 -23.28 26.87
CA LYS A 11 0.52 -23.35 27.07
C LYS A 11 1.18 -22.01 26.80
N VAL A 12 2.28 -21.77 27.48
CA VAL A 12 3.19 -20.67 27.14
C VAL A 12 4.09 -21.12 25.99
N VAL A 13 4.20 -20.28 24.98
CA VAL A 13 5.08 -20.47 23.83
C VAL A 13 6.17 -19.41 23.91
N TYR A 14 7.41 -19.84 23.75
CA TYR A 14 8.58 -18.98 23.71
C TYR A 14 9.07 -18.87 22.27
N GLY A 15 9.61 -17.71 21.91
CA GLY A 15 10.22 -17.54 20.60
C GLY A 15 10.63 -16.10 20.35
N LYS A 16 10.74 -15.80 19.06
CA LYS A 16 11.00 -14.46 18.56
C LYS A 16 9.66 -13.78 18.27
N SER A 17 9.38 -12.65 18.92
CA SER A 17 8.30 -11.74 18.53
C SER A 17 8.87 -10.43 18.05
N GLU A 18 8.18 -9.88 17.07
CA GLU A 18 8.51 -8.69 16.32
C GLU A 18 9.90 -8.79 15.69
N LYS A 19 10.00 -8.40 14.43
CA LYS A 19 11.27 -7.92 13.92
C LYS A 19 11.47 -6.56 14.61
N ILE A 20 12.06 -6.54 15.81
CA ILE A 20 12.17 -5.41 16.75
C ILE A 20 12.66 -4.12 16.07
N ALA A 21 13.31 -4.24 14.93
CA ALA A 21 13.49 -3.16 13.97
C ALA A 21 13.43 -3.71 12.55
N PRO A 22 13.19 -2.85 11.54
CA PRO A 22 13.44 -3.16 10.13
C PRO A 22 14.85 -3.79 9.88
N LYS A 23 15.79 -3.66 10.82
CA LYS A 23 17.15 -4.18 10.68
C LYS A 23 17.28 -5.72 10.79
N ASP A 24 16.19 -6.46 11.00
CA ASP A 24 16.21 -7.94 11.03
C ASP A 24 16.06 -8.52 9.61
N THR A 25 17.18 -8.57 8.88
CA THR A 25 17.23 -9.08 7.50
C THR A 25 17.24 -10.61 7.45
N ILE A 26 17.10 -11.15 6.24
CA ILE A 26 17.14 -12.59 5.96
C ILE A 26 18.46 -13.23 6.38
N ASP A 27 19.53 -12.46 6.48
CA ASP A 27 20.85 -12.92 6.94
C ASP A 27 20.79 -13.50 8.36
N LYS A 28 19.87 -12.99 9.20
CA LYS A 28 19.62 -13.52 10.55
C LYS A 28 18.91 -14.88 10.55
N ALA A 29 18.43 -15.36 9.41
CA ALA A 29 17.79 -16.67 9.30
C ALA A 29 18.79 -17.83 9.47
N GLU A 30 20.08 -17.56 9.26
CA GLU A 30 21.16 -18.56 9.38
C GLU A 30 21.67 -18.70 10.83
N GLU A 31 21.33 -17.76 11.71
CA GLU A 31 21.70 -17.75 13.11
C GLU A 31 20.65 -18.43 14.01
N MET A 32 21.05 -18.87 15.21
CA MET A 32 20.09 -19.28 16.23
C MET A 32 19.25 -18.05 16.64
N LEU A 33 17.94 -18.15 16.45
CA LEU A 33 17.05 -17.03 16.72
C LEU A 33 16.99 -16.71 18.21
N PRO A 34 17.17 -15.44 18.61
CA PRO A 34 17.04 -15.07 20.02
C PRO A 34 15.59 -15.25 20.45
N ILE A 35 15.41 -15.93 21.58
CA ILE A 35 14.14 -15.96 22.30
C ILE A 35 14.03 -14.64 23.06
N ASN A 36 13.21 -13.73 22.54
CA ASN A 36 13.03 -12.38 23.09
C ASN A 36 11.61 -12.17 23.63
N HIS A 37 10.71 -13.13 23.44
CA HIS A 37 9.29 -12.95 23.73
C HIS A 37 8.60 -14.25 24.11
N ALA A 38 7.46 -14.12 24.76
CA ALA A 38 6.59 -15.22 25.10
C ALA A 38 5.12 -14.84 24.94
N TRP A 39 4.29 -15.78 24.52
CA TRP A 39 2.86 -15.62 24.36
C TRP A 39 2.12 -16.89 24.79
N CYS A 40 0.80 -16.87 24.82
CA CYS A 40 -0.02 -18.01 25.18
C CYS A 40 -0.66 -18.63 23.93
N ALA A 41 -0.68 -19.95 23.84
CA ALA A 41 -1.48 -20.69 22.87
C ALA A 41 -2.59 -21.43 23.63
N VAL A 42 -3.83 -21.25 23.19
CA VAL A 42 -5.02 -21.91 23.75
C VAL A 42 -5.72 -22.70 22.65
N LYS A 43 -6.30 -23.85 23.00
CA LYS A 43 -7.07 -24.65 22.04
C LYS A 43 -8.57 -24.41 22.22
N ILE A 44 -9.23 -24.08 21.12
CA ILE A 44 -10.67 -23.79 21.05
C ILE A 44 -11.24 -24.63 19.93
N GLU A 45 -12.19 -25.52 20.25
CA GLU A 45 -12.89 -26.35 19.24
C GLU A 45 -11.95 -27.14 18.31
N GLY A 46 -10.80 -27.60 18.83
CA GLY A 46 -9.80 -28.36 18.06
C GLY A 46 -8.72 -27.49 17.41
N GLU A 47 -8.93 -26.18 17.33
CA GLU A 47 -8.02 -25.23 16.68
C GLU A 47 -7.22 -24.43 17.72
N TYR A 48 -5.94 -24.18 17.44
CA TYR A 48 -5.16 -23.28 18.31
C TYR A 48 -5.41 -21.81 17.95
N ARG A 49 -5.43 -21.00 19.00
CA ARG A 49 -5.52 -19.53 18.98
C ARG A 49 -4.46 -18.97 19.90
N PHE A 50 -3.97 -17.78 19.59
CA PHE A 50 -2.86 -17.18 20.33
C PHE A 50 -3.32 -15.94 21.10
N ILE A 51 -2.67 -15.70 22.24
CA ILE A 51 -2.91 -14.53 23.08
C ILE A 51 -1.56 -13.91 23.40
N ASP A 52 -1.34 -12.66 22.96
CA ASP A 52 -0.16 -11.86 23.28
C ASP A 52 -0.55 -10.62 24.09
N CYS A 53 -0.40 -10.73 25.41
CA CYS A 53 -0.78 -9.66 26.33
C CYS A 53 0.14 -8.43 26.22
N TRP A 54 1.39 -8.58 25.78
CA TRP A 54 2.32 -7.46 25.64
C TRP A 54 1.92 -6.59 24.46
N LEU A 55 1.75 -7.22 23.30
CA LEU A 55 1.31 -6.57 22.07
C LEU A 55 -0.13 -6.03 22.17
N SER A 56 -0.98 -6.66 22.99
CA SER A 56 -2.33 -6.16 23.28
C SER A 56 -2.39 -5.00 24.27
N SER A 57 -1.37 -4.85 25.12
CA SER A 57 -1.38 -3.91 26.24
C SER A 57 -1.58 -2.45 25.78
N PRO A 58 -2.43 -1.65 26.45
CA PRO A 58 -2.51 -0.22 26.17
C PRO A 58 -1.18 0.50 26.42
N PHE A 59 -0.30 -0.06 27.26
CA PHE A 59 1.02 0.49 27.56
C PHE A 59 2.09 0.15 26.52
N HIS A 60 1.75 -0.65 25.50
CA HIS A 60 2.64 -0.88 24.39
C HIS A 60 2.85 0.44 23.62
N PRO A 61 4.10 0.83 23.26
CA PRO A 61 4.38 2.14 22.66
C PRO A 61 3.59 2.47 21.40
N HIS A 62 3.11 1.44 20.70
CA HIS A 62 2.37 1.57 19.45
C HIS A 62 0.85 1.55 19.60
N ASN A 63 0.33 1.39 20.81
CA ASN A 63 -1.10 1.19 21.06
C ASN A 63 -1.81 2.46 21.53
N GLU A 64 -1.12 3.60 21.67
CA GLU A 64 -1.70 4.91 22.01
C GLU A 64 -2.64 4.87 23.25
N ASN A 65 -2.26 4.11 24.29
CA ASN A 65 -3.07 3.89 25.50
C ASN A 65 -4.41 3.18 25.26
N LYS A 66 -4.58 2.46 24.16
CA LYS A 66 -5.77 1.64 23.86
C LYS A 66 -5.40 0.17 23.81
N MET A 67 -6.24 -0.71 24.35
CA MET A 67 -6.01 -2.15 24.20
C MET A 67 -6.12 -2.54 22.73
N GLU A 68 -5.16 -3.32 22.22
CA GLU A 68 -5.22 -3.89 20.87
C GLU A 68 -5.87 -5.29 20.91
N PRO A 69 -7.12 -5.45 20.43
CA PRO A 69 -7.83 -6.73 20.50
C PRO A 69 -7.32 -7.78 19.50
N HIS A 70 -6.61 -7.40 18.44
CA HIS A 70 -6.13 -8.37 17.42
C HIS A 70 -5.29 -9.50 18.04
N TRP A 71 -4.56 -9.19 19.11
CA TRP A 71 -3.67 -10.11 19.83
C TRP A 71 -4.40 -11.01 20.84
N PHE A 72 -5.73 -10.98 20.91
CA PHE A 72 -6.54 -11.90 21.70
C PHE A 72 -7.25 -12.89 20.78
N LEU A 73 -6.90 -14.17 20.92
CA LEU A 73 -7.38 -15.28 20.10
C LEU A 73 -6.99 -15.13 18.61
N THR A 74 -5.77 -14.67 18.35
CA THR A 74 -5.19 -14.51 17.02
C THR A 74 -5.07 -15.85 16.30
N LEU A 75 -5.29 -15.84 14.99
CA LEU A 75 -5.14 -17.02 14.14
C LEU A 75 -3.65 -17.40 13.98
N PRO A 76 -3.33 -18.70 13.81
CA PRO A 76 -1.95 -19.13 13.56
C PRO A 76 -1.26 -18.42 12.39
N LEU A 77 -2.00 -18.17 11.30
CA LEU A 77 -1.44 -17.51 10.12
C LEU A 77 -1.10 -16.05 10.38
N ASP A 78 -1.96 -15.33 11.11
CA ASP A 78 -1.72 -13.93 11.47
C ASP A 78 -0.56 -13.84 12.47
N MET A 79 -0.51 -14.76 13.45
CA MET A 79 0.57 -14.86 14.44
C MET A 79 1.92 -15.09 13.76
N ALA A 80 1.98 -15.92 12.73
CA ALA A 80 3.22 -16.23 12.02
C ALA A 80 3.80 -15.05 11.21
N MET A 81 3.05 -13.96 11.03
CA MET A 81 3.55 -12.74 10.37
C MET A 81 4.50 -11.94 11.28
N THR A 82 4.40 -12.11 12.60
CA THR A 82 5.14 -11.32 13.59
C THR A 82 5.87 -12.18 14.62
N HIS A 83 5.45 -13.43 14.81
CA HIS A 83 6.00 -14.33 15.82
C HIS A 83 6.52 -15.61 15.19
N PHE A 84 7.71 -16.02 15.61
CA PHE A 84 8.33 -17.28 15.24
C PHE A 84 8.67 -18.06 16.52
N PRO A 85 7.98 -19.17 16.81
CA PRO A 85 8.23 -19.95 18.02
C PRO A 85 9.56 -20.70 17.94
N GLU A 86 10.18 -20.93 19.10
CA GLU A 86 11.37 -21.77 19.26
C GLU A 86 11.12 -23.18 18.68
N LYS A 87 9.94 -23.73 18.94
CA LYS A 87 9.57 -25.08 18.50
C LYS A 87 8.65 -25.01 17.30
N LYS A 88 9.05 -25.70 16.23
CA LYS A 88 8.34 -25.75 14.94
C LYS A 88 6.85 -26.12 15.07
N TYR A 89 6.50 -27.04 15.97
CA TYR A 89 5.11 -27.48 16.17
C TYR A 89 4.23 -26.44 16.85
N ASP A 90 4.82 -25.47 17.57
CA ASP A 90 4.08 -24.39 18.24
C ASP A 90 3.59 -23.31 17.24
N GLN A 91 3.99 -23.40 15.96
CA GLN A 91 3.43 -22.55 14.90
C GLN A 91 1.96 -22.87 14.63
N HIS A 92 1.55 -24.12 14.86
CA HIS A 92 0.19 -24.59 14.55
C HIS A 92 -0.24 -24.31 13.08
N LEU A 93 0.72 -24.45 12.17
CA LEU A 93 0.55 -24.29 10.72
C LEU A 93 0.86 -25.60 9.98
N SER A 94 0.15 -25.83 8.88
CA SER A 94 0.38 -26.96 7.98
C SER A 94 0.41 -26.47 6.52
N PRO A 95 1.59 -26.41 5.87
CA PRO A 95 2.92 -26.66 6.44
C PRO A 95 3.38 -25.52 7.36
N SER A 96 4.26 -25.84 8.31
CA SER A 96 5.00 -24.85 9.10
C SER A 96 5.93 -24.01 8.22
N ILE A 97 6.14 -22.75 8.57
CA ILE A 97 7.08 -21.86 7.90
C ILE A 97 8.51 -22.03 8.44
N THR A 98 9.50 -21.81 7.58
CA THR A 98 10.92 -21.81 7.94
C THR A 98 11.36 -20.42 8.47
N PRO A 99 12.49 -20.31 9.18
CA PRO A 99 13.08 -19.01 9.51
C PRO A 99 13.27 -18.13 8.27
N HIS A 100 13.80 -18.69 7.19
CA HIS A 100 13.98 -17.97 5.93
C HIS A 100 12.65 -17.40 5.38
N ALA A 101 11.58 -18.21 5.39
CA ALA A 101 10.25 -17.74 5.01
C ALA A 101 9.77 -16.61 5.93
N PHE A 102 9.90 -16.76 7.25
CA PHE A 102 9.55 -15.74 8.24
C PHE A 102 10.28 -14.40 8.01
N PHE A 103 11.58 -14.43 7.76
CA PHE A 103 12.35 -13.20 7.48
C PHE A 103 12.04 -12.61 6.10
N SER A 104 11.59 -13.43 5.15
CA SER A 104 11.13 -12.95 3.84
C SER A 104 9.78 -12.22 3.93
N LEU A 105 8.93 -12.56 4.92
CA LEU A 105 7.62 -11.92 5.07
C LEU A 105 7.74 -10.40 5.31
N PRO A 106 6.79 -9.61 4.81
CA PRO A 106 6.71 -8.20 5.15
C PRO A 106 6.60 -7.98 6.65
N TYR A 107 7.15 -6.87 7.11
CA TYR A 107 6.90 -6.35 8.44
C TYR A 107 5.48 -5.80 8.46
N VAL A 108 4.62 -6.24 9.37
CA VAL A 108 3.23 -5.79 9.44
C VAL A 108 2.94 -5.12 10.78
N ARG A 109 1.93 -4.25 10.78
CA ARG A 109 1.36 -3.57 11.95
C ARG A 109 -0.13 -3.96 12.07
N ASN A 110 -0.75 -3.65 13.22
CA ASN A 110 -2.16 -3.96 13.48
C ASN A 110 -3.11 -3.51 12.36
N THR A 111 -2.82 -2.36 11.74
CA THR A 111 -3.54 -1.82 10.56
C THR A 111 -3.66 -2.82 9.41
N PHE A 112 -2.63 -3.64 9.15
CA PHE A 112 -2.67 -4.68 8.12
C PHE A 112 -3.77 -5.72 8.41
N PHE A 113 -3.87 -6.14 9.67
CA PHE A 113 -4.85 -7.12 10.12
C PHE A 113 -6.26 -6.53 10.21
N TRP A 114 -6.41 -5.32 10.77
CA TRP A 114 -7.69 -4.62 10.86
C TRP A 114 -8.35 -4.44 9.49
N HIS A 115 -7.55 -4.15 8.47
CA HIS A 115 -8.01 -3.98 7.10
C HIS A 115 -7.97 -5.25 6.26
N ARG A 116 -7.66 -6.41 6.87
CA ARG A 116 -7.62 -7.73 6.22
C ARG A 116 -6.84 -7.71 4.90
N MET A 117 -5.71 -7.01 4.91
CA MET A 117 -4.86 -6.86 3.73
C MET A 117 -4.17 -8.19 3.42
N ARG A 118 -3.95 -8.47 2.13
CA ARG A 118 -3.20 -9.66 1.72
C ARG A 118 -2.25 -9.30 0.59
N VAL A 119 -0.96 -9.50 0.81
CA VAL A 119 0.04 -9.34 -0.25
C VAL A 119 -0.08 -10.50 -1.22
N LEU A 120 -0.20 -10.20 -2.51
CA LEU A 120 -0.30 -11.20 -3.59
C LEU A 120 1.04 -11.44 -4.25
N LYS A 121 1.77 -10.36 -4.52
CA LYS A 121 3.09 -10.38 -5.15
C LYS A 121 3.84 -9.11 -4.78
N TYR A 122 5.14 -9.22 -4.56
CA TYR A 122 6.02 -8.07 -4.47
C TYR A 122 7.42 -8.42 -4.98
N VAL A 123 8.16 -7.39 -5.36
CA VAL A 123 9.58 -7.46 -5.70
C VAL A 123 10.35 -6.79 -4.56
N ALA A 124 11.28 -7.51 -3.94
CA ALA A 124 12.12 -6.98 -2.85
C ALA A 124 13.50 -6.52 -3.33
N HIS A 125 13.92 -6.95 -4.51
CA HIS A 125 15.23 -6.64 -5.06
C HIS A 125 15.10 -6.23 -6.52
N GLN A 126 15.80 -5.16 -6.90
CA GLN A 126 15.87 -4.68 -8.26
C GLN A 126 17.21 -5.04 -8.90
N SER A 127 17.15 -5.81 -9.98
CA SER A 127 18.33 -6.16 -10.79
C SER A 127 18.50 -5.21 -11.97
N ALA A 128 19.75 -4.99 -12.40
CA ALA A 128 20.07 -4.13 -13.54
C ALA A 128 19.75 -4.75 -14.91
N LYS A 129 19.30 -6.02 -14.95
CA LYS A 129 19.03 -6.77 -16.19
C LYS A 129 17.58 -6.68 -16.66
N GLU A 130 16.66 -6.24 -15.82
CA GLU A 130 15.26 -6.10 -16.20
C GLU A 130 15.04 -4.78 -16.95
N GLU A 131 14.55 -4.88 -18.19
CA GLU A 131 14.03 -3.76 -18.97
C GLU A 131 12.79 -3.21 -18.24
N GLY A 132 13.01 -2.20 -17.38
CA GLY A 132 12.02 -1.68 -16.46
C GLY A 132 12.69 -0.95 -15.30
N GLU A 133 13.44 0.10 -15.65
CA GLU A 133 14.12 1.08 -14.79
C GLU A 133 13.55 1.16 -13.37
N GLY A 134 14.37 0.96 -12.34
CA GLY A 134 14.18 1.65 -11.04
C GLY A 134 12.95 1.30 -10.18
N ILE A 135 11.93 0.64 -10.73
CA ILE A 135 10.60 0.51 -10.14
C ILE A 135 10.43 -0.81 -9.38
N ILE A 136 10.07 -0.68 -8.12
CA ILE A 136 9.59 -1.73 -7.23
C ILE A 136 8.08 -1.88 -7.40
N TYR A 137 7.63 -3.12 -7.52
CA TYR A 137 6.22 -3.48 -7.70
C TYR A 137 5.69 -4.26 -6.50
N MET A 138 4.47 -3.92 -6.08
CA MET A 138 3.70 -4.69 -5.13
C MET A 138 2.22 -4.70 -5.53
N SER A 139 1.57 -5.84 -5.31
CA SER A 139 0.13 -6.01 -5.50
C SER A 139 -0.47 -6.66 -4.28
N MET A 140 -1.57 -6.09 -3.79
CA MET A 140 -2.25 -6.56 -2.58
C MET A 140 -3.76 -6.54 -2.76
N LYS A 141 -4.45 -7.50 -2.15
CA LYS A 141 -5.90 -7.48 -2.00
C LYS A 141 -6.28 -6.58 -0.82
N VAL A 142 -7.26 -5.72 -1.04
CA VAL A 142 -7.73 -4.71 -0.08
C VAL A 142 -9.26 -4.70 0.00
N GLN A 143 -9.81 -4.35 1.15
CA GLN A 143 -11.26 -4.28 1.37
C GLN A 143 -11.91 -3.11 0.59
N PRO A 144 -13.22 -3.13 0.29
CA PRO A 144 -13.89 -2.11 -0.53
C PRO A 144 -13.72 -0.66 -0.04
N ASN A 145 -13.62 -0.45 1.27
CA ASN A 145 -13.53 0.87 1.89
C ASN A 145 -12.11 1.26 2.32
N VAL A 146 -11.09 0.51 1.91
CA VAL A 146 -9.71 0.74 2.33
C VAL A 146 -8.89 1.33 1.18
N SER A 147 -8.24 2.47 1.41
CA SER A 147 -7.25 3.04 0.48
C SER A 147 -5.84 2.89 1.05
N CYS A 148 -4.86 3.04 0.16
CA CYS A 148 -3.46 2.94 0.53
C CYS A 148 -2.67 4.18 0.07
N PHE A 149 -1.61 4.47 0.81
CA PHE A 149 -0.53 5.36 0.41
C PHE A 149 0.79 4.60 0.53
N ALA A 150 1.75 4.90 -0.33
CA ALA A 150 3.05 4.25 -0.31
C ALA A 150 4.18 5.28 -0.43
N GLU A 151 5.27 5.03 0.28
CA GLU A 151 6.52 5.77 0.16
C GLU A 151 7.70 4.82 0.34
N ILE A 152 8.86 5.18 -0.22
CA ILE A 152 10.14 4.54 0.12
C ILE A 152 10.94 5.52 0.96
N GLU A 153 11.43 5.04 2.10
CA GLU A 153 12.39 5.76 2.95
C GLU A 153 13.74 5.05 2.86
N ALA A 154 14.78 5.75 2.42
CA ALA A 154 16.15 5.23 2.38
C ALA A 154 16.83 5.33 3.75
N GLU A 155 18.01 4.72 3.88
CA GLU A 155 18.73 4.70 5.17
C GLU A 155 19.18 6.09 5.66
N ASP A 156 19.44 7.02 4.74
CA ASP A 156 19.78 8.41 5.05
C ASP A 156 18.56 9.27 5.47
N GLY A 157 17.37 8.67 5.50
CA GLY A 157 16.12 9.33 5.83
C GLY A 157 15.46 10.07 4.67
N SER A 158 16.03 10.04 3.46
CA SER A 158 15.38 10.58 2.27
C SER A 158 14.13 9.76 1.92
N VAL A 159 13.07 10.45 1.47
CA VAL A 159 11.77 9.84 1.20
C VAL A 159 11.34 10.13 -0.24
N ALA A 160 10.88 9.10 -0.93
CA ALA A 160 10.27 9.20 -2.26
C ALA A 160 8.83 8.69 -2.21
N ARG A 161 7.90 9.44 -2.82
CA ARG A 161 6.48 9.06 -2.90
C ARG A 161 6.29 7.91 -3.90
N GLY A 162 5.63 6.85 -3.47
CA GLY A 162 5.14 5.80 -4.36
C GLY A 162 3.76 6.11 -4.95
N LEU A 163 3.39 5.34 -5.97
CA LEU A 163 2.07 5.34 -6.58
C LEU A 163 1.26 4.15 -6.09
N ALA A 164 0.27 4.39 -5.24
CA ALA A 164 -0.69 3.39 -4.79
C ALA A 164 -2.04 3.64 -5.47
N GLN A 165 -2.51 2.69 -6.28
CA GLN A 165 -3.76 2.80 -7.02
C GLN A 165 -4.58 1.53 -6.89
N CYS A 166 -5.89 1.70 -6.65
CA CYS A 166 -6.81 0.58 -6.58
C CYS A 166 -7.48 0.34 -7.93
N LEU A 167 -7.72 -0.93 -8.26
CA LEU A 167 -8.56 -1.36 -9.37
C LEU A 167 -9.24 -2.69 -9.01
N LYS A 168 -10.18 -3.12 -9.83
CA LYS A 168 -10.74 -4.46 -9.75
C LYS A 168 -10.10 -5.37 -10.81
N ASP A 169 -9.79 -6.61 -10.43
CA ASP A 169 -9.41 -7.65 -11.38
C ASP A 169 -10.65 -8.26 -12.06
N ASP A 170 -10.43 -9.21 -12.98
CA ASP A 170 -11.49 -9.85 -13.75
C ASP A 170 -12.44 -10.70 -12.88
N ASN A 171 -12.02 -11.05 -11.67
CA ASN A 171 -12.80 -11.79 -10.68
C ASN A 171 -13.48 -10.85 -9.66
N ASP A 172 -13.58 -9.56 -9.96
CA ASP A 172 -14.12 -8.51 -9.09
C ASP A 172 -13.38 -8.32 -7.75
N ASN A 173 -12.18 -8.88 -7.60
CA ASN A 173 -11.36 -8.62 -6.43
C ASN A 173 -10.77 -7.22 -6.53
N ARG A 174 -10.92 -6.43 -5.46
CA ARG A 174 -10.27 -5.13 -5.35
C ARG A 174 -8.80 -5.30 -4.97
N LEU A 175 -7.92 -4.82 -5.84
CA LEU A 175 -6.48 -4.86 -5.72
C LEU A 175 -5.92 -3.45 -5.60
N CYS A 176 -4.97 -3.24 -4.68
CA CYS A 176 -4.10 -2.08 -4.69
C CYS A 176 -2.78 -2.45 -5.34
N LYS A 177 -2.46 -1.78 -6.46
CA LYS A 177 -1.17 -1.85 -7.12
C LYS A 177 -0.30 -0.70 -6.64
N ILE A 178 0.89 -1.05 -6.17
CA ILE A 178 1.89 -0.13 -5.68
C ILE A 178 3.10 -0.18 -6.61
N LYS A 179 3.52 1.00 -7.06
CA LYS A 179 4.80 1.22 -7.71
C LYS A 179 5.60 2.21 -6.87
N ALA A 180 6.90 1.98 -6.73
CA ALA A 180 7.75 2.92 -6.02
C ALA A 180 9.16 2.88 -6.60
N VAL A 181 9.89 3.98 -6.48
CA VAL A 181 11.28 4.11 -6.92
C VAL A 181 12.06 4.66 -5.74
N MET A 182 13.28 4.16 -5.53
CA MET A 182 14.13 4.67 -4.47
C MET A 182 14.44 6.17 -4.66
N PRO A 183 14.67 6.91 -3.57
CA PRO A 183 15.23 8.25 -3.65
C PRO A 183 16.54 8.28 -4.45
N SER A 184 16.84 9.44 -5.05
CA SER A 184 18.03 9.61 -5.89
C SER A 184 19.30 9.23 -5.13
N HIS A 185 20.22 8.54 -5.82
CA HIS A 185 21.52 8.08 -5.33
C HIS A 185 21.48 6.98 -4.25
N GLN A 186 20.30 6.46 -3.89
CA GLN A 186 20.17 5.39 -2.91
C GLN A 186 20.17 4.01 -3.57
N THR A 187 20.61 2.99 -2.83
CA THR A 187 20.60 1.58 -3.22
C THR A 187 19.78 0.68 -2.30
N GLU A 188 19.45 1.15 -1.09
CA GLU A 188 18.64 0.41 -0.12
C GLU A 188 17.63 1.31 0.58
N GLY A 189 16.51 0.73 0.99
CA GLY A 189 15.50 1.43 1.75
C GLY A 189 14.33 0.54 2.15
N TRP A 190 13.24 1.21 2.52
CA TRP A 190 12.07 0.61 3.12
C TRP A 190 10.82 1.07 2.38
N LEU A 191 10.18 0.17 1.64
CA LEU A 191 8.86 0.42 1.08
C LEU A 191 7.82 0.34 2.20
N LYS A 192 7.29 1.49 2.60
CA LYS A 192 6.26 1.64 3.62
C LYS A 192 4.90 1.79 2.96
N VAL A 193 3.94 0.96 3.36
CA VAL A 193 2.56 1.04 2.92
C VAL A 193 1.67 1.40 4.09
N TYR A 194 0.94 2.49 3.92
CA TYR A 194 -0.06 2.98 4.85
C TYR A 194 -1.45 2.62 4.31
N ALA A 195 -2.37 2.29 5.20
CA ALA A 195 -3.73 1.96 4.83
C ALA A 195 -4.72 2.53 5.84
N GLY A 196 -5.94 2.75 5.37
CA GLY A 196 -7.02 3.25 6.21
C GLY A 196 -8.31 3.37 5.42
N PRO A 197 -9.41 3.80 6.07
CA PRO A 197 -10.64 4.15 5.39
C PRO A 197 -10.38 5.13 4.25
N LYS A 198 -11.07 4.98 3.12
CA LYS A 198 -11.02 5.91 1.99
C LYS A 198 -11.17 7.35 2.48
N ALA A 199 -10.17 8.19 2.17
CA ALA A 199 -10.27 9.61 2.44
C ALA A 199 -11.45 10.20 1.65
N THR A 200 -12.38 10.84 2.35
CA THR A 200 -13.57 11.47 1.75
C THR A 200 -13.20 12.82 1.15
N LEU A 201 -13.76 13.18 -0.01
CA LEU A 201 -13.70 14.58 -0.44
C LEU A 201 -14.37 15.46 0.61
N SER A 202 -13.71 16.56 0.96
CA SER A 202 -14.37 17.65 1.68
C SER A 202 -15.42 18.26 0.76
N ASN A 203 -16.69 18.21 1.16
CA ASN A 203 -17.79 18.86 0.44
C ASN A 203 -17.83 20.38 0.65
N SER A 204 -16.87 20.96 1.37
CA SER A 204 -16.83 22.40 1.59
C SER A 204 -16.20 23.11 0.39
N ALA A 205 -16.95 24.00 -0.25
CA ALA A 205 -16.46 24.88 -1.31
C ALA A 205 -15.29 25.78 -0.87
N THR A 206 -15.00 25.87 0.43
CA THR A 206 -13.94 26.70 1.01
C THR A 206 -12.64 25.96 1.28
N LEU A 207 -12.64 24.61 1.30
CA LEU A 207 -11.43 23.83 1.56
C LEU A 207 -10.87 23.29 0.24
N PRO A 208 -9.59 23.55 -0.07
CA PRO A 208 -8.97 22.99 -1.27
C PRO A 208 -8.95 21.47 -1.20
N GLN A 209 -9.20 20.82 -2.34
CA GLN A 209 -9.13 19.37 -2.43
C GLN A 209 -7.72 18.89 -2.07
N GLU A 210 -7.64 17.86 -1.23
CA GLU A 210 -6.37 17.36 -0.72
C GLU A 210 -5.75 16.32 -1.64
N THR A 211 -4.44 16.43 -1.83
CA THR A 211 -3.62 15.35 -2.38
C THR A 211 -3.54 14.24 -1.35
N ILE A 212 -3.62 12.98 -1.80
CA ILE A 212 -3.47 11.84 -0.90
C ILE A 212 -2.07 11.89 -0.27
N GLN A 213 -2.00 11.80 1.05
CA GLN A 213 -0.78 11.90 1.85
C GLN A 213 -0.74 10.80 2.92
N LYS A 214 0.45 10.58 3.49
CA LYS A 214 0.71 9.63 4.57
C LYS A 214 -0.21 9.82 5.78
N ASN A 215 -0.45 11.07 6.19
CA ASN A 215 -1.24 11.40 7.39
C ASN A 215 -2.74 11.04 7.27
N HIS A 216 -3.23 10.71 6.08
CA HIS A 216 -4.58 10.18 5.90
C HIS A 216 -4.74 8.75 6.41
N TYR A 217 -3.62 8.04 6.67
CA TYR A 217 -3.60 6.61 6.92
C TYR A 217 -2.59 6.22 8.01
N THR A 218 -2.71 4.99 8.52
CA THR A 218 -1.76 4.43 9.49
C THR A 218 -0.84 3.44 8.80
N LEU A 219 0.41 3.31 9.27
CA LEU A 219 1.36 2.34 8.72
C LEU A 219 0.77 0.93 8.85
N ALA A 220 0.71 0.20 7.75
CA ALA A 220 0.20 -1.16 7.70
C ALA A 220 1.32 -2.17 7.53
N MET A 221 2.27 -1.90 6.64
CA MET A 221 3.37 -2.82 6.39
C MET A 221 4.62 -2.11 5.88
N CYS A 222 5.75 -2.81 5.96
CA CYS A 222 7.04 -2.36 5.49
C CYS A 222 7.81 -3.53 4.87
N ILE A 223 8.55 -3.30 3.78
CA ILE A 223 9.43 -4.30 3.15
C ILE A 223 10.79 -3.66 2.86
N LYS A 224 11.87 -4.39 3.16
CA LYS A 224 13.22 -3.97 2.76
C LYS A 224 13.34 -4.10 1.24
N VAL A 225 13.80 -3.04 0.61
CA VAL A 225 14.02 -3.01 -0.83
C VAL A 225 15.48 -2.66 -1.11
N THR A 226 16.08 -3.34 -2.07
CA THR A 226 17.47 -3.09 -2.48
C THR A 226 17.57 -3.02 -4.01
N ALA A 227 18.57 -2.30 -4.52
CA ALA A 227 18.91 -2.26 -5.94
C ALA A 227 20.42 -2.38 -6.15
N GLU A 228 20.82 -2.98 -7.27
CA GLU A 228 22.23 -3.14 -7.64
C GLU A 228 22.94 -1.82 -7.97
N LYS A 229 22.19 -0.81 -8.42
CA LYS A 229 22.71 0.50 -8.84
C LYS A 229 21.95 1.63 -8.14
N PRO A 230 22.61 2.77 -7.89
CA PRO A 230 21.94 3.94 -7.34
C PRO A 230 20.77 4.41 -8.24
N SER A 231 19.64 4.71 -7.64
CA SER A 231 18.46 5.24 -8.33
C SER A 231 18.72 6.65 -8.89
N THR A 232 18.13 7.00 -10.03
CA THR A 232 18.10 8.38 -10.56
C THR A 232 16.94 9.21 -9.99
N GLY A 233 16.13 8.60 -9.12
CA GLY A 233 14.87 9.18 -8.64
C GLY A 233 13.78 9.15 -9.72
N PHE A 234 12.52 9.14 -9.27
CA PHE A 234 11.35 9.23 -10.13
C PHE A 234 10.15 9.69 -9.33
N ASP A 235 9.47 10.72 -9.81
CA ASP A 235 8.22 11.19 -9.23
C ASP A 235 7.03 10.62 -10.00
N PHE A 236 6.13 9.94 -9.28
CA PHE A 236 4.87 9.49 -9.84
C PHE A 236 3.80 10.58 -9.83
N VAL A 237 2.85 10.49 -10.75
CA VAL A 237 1.63 11.32 -10.82
C VAL A 237 1.00 11.47 -9.42
N LYS A 238 0.64 12.71 -9.07
CA LYS A 238 0.02 12.98 -7.77
C LYS A 238 -1.47 12.70 -7.83
N LEU A 239 -1.94 11.88 -6.91
CA LEU A 239 -3.36 11.52 -6.79
C LEU A 239 -4.04 12.40 -5.75
N TYR A 240 -5.24 12.87 -6.08
CA TYR A 240 -6.14 13.55 -5.16
C TYR A 240 -7.15 12.55 -4.59
N THR A 241 -7.79 12.91 -3.47
CA THR A 241 -8.90 12.12 -2.95
C THR A 241 -10.01 12.04 -3.99
N ASP A 242 -10.45 10.83 -4.32
CA ASP A 242 -11.42 10.54 -5.37
C ASP A 242 -12.34 9.40 -4.93
N HIS A 243 -13.65 9.61 -5.07
CA HIS A 243 -14.66 8.61 -4.75
C HIS A 243 -14.74 7.48 -5.79
N ASN A 244 -14.38 7.78 -7.05
CA ASN A 244 -14.55 6.86 -8.17
C ASN A 244 -13.35 5.92 -8.38
N GLU A 245 -12.23 6.19 -7.71
CA GLU A 245 -10.99 5.42 -7.79
C GLU A 245 -10.55 5.19 -9.24
N PHE A 246 -10.42 6.27 -10.00
CA PHE A 246 -9.86 6.18 -11.34
C PHE A 246 -8.43 5.67 -11.29
N TYR A 247 -8.14 4.65 -12.10
CA TYR A 247 -6.81 4.07 -12.24
C TYR A 247 -6.09 4.73 -13.41
N ILE A 248 -5.04 5.49 -13.13
CA ILE A 248 -4.17 6.09 -14.15
C ILE A 248 -3.25 5.02 -14.68
N GLN A 249 -3.46 4.63 -15.93
CA GLN A 249 -2.61 3.68 -16.63
C GLN A 249 -1.41 4.38 -17.26
N GLU A 250 -1.63 5.52 -17.91
CA GLU A 250 -0.56 6.37 -18.47
C GLU A 250 -1.00 7.84 -18.63
N PRO A 251 -0.07 8.81 -18.56
CA PRO A 251 1.29 8.66 -18.04
C PRO A 251 1.30 8.60 -16.51
N GLN A 252 2.18 7.77 -15.93
CA GLN A 252 2.32 7.62 -14.47
C GLN A 252 3.49 8.44 -13.89
N CYS A 253 4.33 9.05 -14.72
CA CYS A 253 5.31 10.05 -14.28
C CYS A 253 4.57 11.31 -13.83
N TYR A 254 5.16 12.08 -12.92
CA TYR A 254 4.66 13.40 -12.54
C TYR A 254 5.07 14.47 -13.55
N GLN A 255 6.29 14.34 -14.07
CA GLN A 255 6.90 15.30 -14.99
C GLN A 255 6.47 15.04 -16.43
N LEU A 256 5.96 16.09 -17.09
CA LEU A 256 5.68 16.15 -18.52
C LEU A 256 6.66 17.12 -19.20
N TYR A 257 6.91 16.91 -20.48
CA TYR A 257 7.80 17.75 -21.28
C TYR A 257 7.02 18.56 -22.32
N PRO A 258 7.40 19.82 -22.55
CA PRO A 258 6.72 20.69 -23.50
C PRO A 258 6.87 20.17 -24.93
N LEU A 259 5.88 20.47 -25.75
CA LEU A 259 5.75 20.11 -27.16
C LEU A 259 5.66 18.60 -27.45
N GLN A 260 5.67 17.75 -26.43
CA GLN A 260 5.45 16.31 -26.58
C GLN A 260 3.96 15.96 -26.57
N ASN A 261 3.62 14.85 -27.23
CA ASN A 261 2.29 14.26 -27.17
C ASN A 261 2.30 13.15 -26.12
N TYR A 262 1.40 13.25 -25.15
CA TYR A 262 1.17 12.21 -24.17
C TYR A 262 -0.16 11.53 -24.45
N ARG A 263 -0.15 10.20 -24.39
CA ARG A 263 -1.36 9.39 -24.38
C ARG A 263 -1.82 9.25 -22.93
N PHE A 264 -2.98 9.80 -22.63
CA PHE A 264 -3.61 9.71 -21.33
C PHE A 264 -4.62 8.57 -21.36
N ILE A 265 -4.38 7.51 -20.57
CA ILE A 265 -5.28 6.36 -20.43
C ILE A 265 -5.64 6.22 -18.95
N ILE A 266 -6.94 6.33 -18.68
CA ILE A 266 -7.52 6.25 -17.34
C ILE A 266 -8.56 5.14 -17.36
N LYS A 267 -8.42 4.14 -16.49
CA LYS A 267 -9.43 3.09 -16.32
C LYS A 267 -10.40 3.50 -15.22
N GLY A 268 -11.69 3.44 -15.53
CA GLY A 268 -12.75 3.62 -14.55
C GLY A 268 -12.99 2.35 -13.75
N THR A 269 -13.59 2.50 -12.56
CA THR A 269 -14.07 1.38 -11.75
C THR A 269 -15.59 1.40 -11.75
N ARG A 270 -16.25 0.58 -12.58
CA ARG A 270 -17.73 0.52 -12.61
C ARG A 270 -18.26 -0.87 -12.30
N LEU A 271 -19.21 -0.90 -11.36
CA LEU A 271 -20.00 -2.07 -10.97
C LEU A 271 -21.07 -2.42 -12.00
N ASP A 272 -21.60 -1.43 -12.72
CA ASP A 272 -22.68 -1.60 -13.69
C ASP A 272 -22.34 -0.85 -14.99
N TYR A 273 -22.36 -1.58 -16.11
CA TYR A 273 -22.14 -1.06 -17.47
C TYR A 273 -23.31 -0.18 -17.96
N LYS A 274 -24.50 -0.29 -17.36
CA LYS A 274 -25.70 0.48 -17.72
C LYS A 274 -25.74 1.89 -17.12
N ALA A 275 -24.97 2.18 -16.07
CA ALA A 275 -24.90 3.52 -15.51
C ALA A 275 -24.34 4.55 -16.53
N THR A 276 -24.58 5.84 -16.29
CA THR A 276 -23.94 6.89 -17.09
C THR A 276 -22.44 6.92 -16.80
N HIS A 277 -21.61 6.97 -17.84
CA HIS A 277 -20.16 7.10 -17.67
C HIS A 277 -19.80 8.50 -17.17
N HIS A 278 -18.63 8.61 -16.54
CA HIS A 278 -18.09 9.88 -16.06
C HIS A 278 -17.58 10.72 -17.24
N LYS A 279 -17.56 12.04 -17.07
CA LYS A 279 -16.97 12.95 -18.07
C LYS A 279 -15.59 13.40 -17.59
N LEU A 280 -14.54 12.81 -18.14
CA LEU A 280 -13.16 13.14 -17.80
C LEU A 280 -12.53 14.12 -18.80
N ALA A 281 -11.67 15.00 -18.31
CA ALA A 281 -10.85 15.87 -19.15
C ALA A 281 -9.45 16.07 -18.56
N ILE A 282 -8.44 16.26 -19.42
CA ILE A 282 -7.16 16.85 -19.03
C ILE A 282 -7.29 18.37 -19.14
N LYS A 283 -7.03 19.07 -18.05
CA LYS A 283 -7.03 20.53 -17.95
C LYS A 283 -5.60 21.06 -18.04
N SER A 284 -5.36 21.97 -18.98
CA SER A 284 -4.08 22.69 -19.14
C SER A 284 -3.92 23.79 -18.07
N PRO A 285 -2.70 24.31 -17.86
CA PRO A 285 -2.45 25.47 -17.00
C PRO A 285 -3.32 26.69 -17.35
N GLY A 286 -3.49 26.99 -18.63
CA GLY A 286 -4.36 28.05 -19.15
C GLY A 286 -5.86 27.75 -19.07
N GLY A 287 -6.24 26.57 -18.57
CA GLY A 287 -7.64 26.18 -18.36
C GLY A 287 -8.30 25.48 -19.55
N LYS A 288 -7.58 25.22 -20.63
CA LYS A 288 -8.10 24.47 -21.79
C LYS A 288 -8.41 23.04 -21.38
N LEU A 289 -9.58 22.55 -21.79
CA LEU A 289 -10.04 21.18 -21.50
C LEU A 289 -9.88 20.27 -22.71
N HIS A 290 -9.16 19.18 -22.53
CA HIS A 290 -9.01 18.09 -23.48
C HIS A 290 -9.84 16.91 -22.99
N LYS A 291 -11.04 16.71 -23.57
CA LYS A 291 -11.96 15.65 -23.15
C LYS A 291 -11.37 14.27 -23.48
N LEU A 292 -11.50 13.33 -22.55
CA LEU A 292 -11.14 11.93 -22.78
C LEU A 292 -12.33 11.19 -23.38
N MET A 293 -12.04 10.40 -24.43
CA MET A 293 -13.02 9.55 -25.09
C MET A 293 -13.22 8.27 -24.27
N TYR A 294 -14.48 7.96 -23.94
CA TYR A 294 -14.82 6.75 -23.21
C TYR A 294 -14.99 5.55 -24.15
N GLN A 295 -14.31 4.45 -23.82
CA GLN A 295 -14.38 3.16 -24.48
C GLN A 295 -15.10 2.17 -23.53
N PRO A 296 -16.38 1.82 -23.81
CA PRO A 296 -17.19 1.03 -22.89
C PRO A 296 -16.70 -0.40 -22.65
N GLN A 297 -16.04 -1.02 -23.65
CA GLN A 297 -15.60 -2.41 -23.60
C GLN A 297 -14.63 -2.65 -22.43
N ASP A 298 -13.65 -1.78 -22.28
CA ASP A 298 -12.60 -1.90 -21.25
C ASP A 298 -12.79 -0.94 -20.06
N GLN A 299 -13.87 -0.15 -20.09
CA GLN A 299 -14.13 0.97 -19.18
C GLN A 299 -12.97 1.98 -19.13
N VAL A 300 -12.38 2.26 -20.29
CA VAL A 300 -11.20 3.12 -20.43
C VAL A 300 -11.60 4.50 -20.95
N TYR A 301 -10.93 5.53 -20.45
CA TYR A 301 -11.00 6.90 -20.96
C TYR A 301 -9.64 7.24 -21.57
N GLU A 302 -9.64 7.71 -22.81
CA GLU A 302 -8.40 7.94 -23.55
C GLU A 302 -8.40 9.27 -24.30
N ALA A 303 -7.26 9.97 -24.29
CA ALA A 303 -6.97 11.05 -25.23
C ALA A 303 -5.47 11.17 -25.51
N MET A 304 -5.12 11.57 -26.74
CA MET A 304 -3.78 12.06 -27.06
C MET A 304 -3.76 13.58 -26.91
N VAL A 305 -2.88 14.09 -26.05
CA VAL A 305 -2.81 15.52 -25.72
C VAL A 305 -1.39 16.02 -25.93
N LYS A 306 -1.26 17.06 -26.76
CA LYS A 306 -0.01 17.82 -26.89
C LYS A 306 0.15 18.75 -25.69
N VAL A 307 1.20 18.56 -24.91
CA VAL A 307 1.53 19.43 -23.77
C VAL A 307 2.22 20.67 -24.31
N SER A 308 1.48 21.78 -24.46
CA SER A 308 2.01 23.02 -25.07
C SER A 308 2.36 24.12 -24.07
N GLU A 309 2.00 23.94 -22.80
CA GLU A 309 2.06 24.97 -21.76
C GLU A 309 2.84 24.43 -20.56
N ALA A 310 3.78 25.23 -20.04
CA ALA A 310 4.43 24.96 -18.77
C ALA A 310 3.45 25.22 -17.60
N GLY A 311 3.57 24.45 -16.53
CA GLY A 311 2.76 24.58 -15.32
C GLY A 311 2.01 23.31 -14.94
N LYS A 312 0.94 23.48 -14.16
CA LYS A 312 0.12 22.39 -13.62
C LYS A 312 -0.86 21.86 -14.67
N TRP A 313 -0.78 20.56 -14.93
CA TRP A 313 -1.75 19.82 -15.72
C TRP A 313 -2.56 18.92 -14.79
N SER A 314 -3.87 18.76 -15.04
CA SER A 314 -4.73 18.01 -14.12
C SER A 314 -5.75 17.15 -14.84
N LEU A 315 -5.94 15.93 -14.36
CA LEU A 315 -7.11 15.11 -14.71
C LEU A 315 -8.26 15.58 -13.84
N ILE A 316 -9.37 15.94 -14.47
CA ILE A 316 -10.58 16.39 -13.79
C ILE A 316 -11.77 15.50 -14.15
N CYS A 317 -12.66 15.30 -13.19
CA CYS A 317 -13.96 14.68 -13.41
C CYS A 317 -15.06 15.74 -13.32
N LEU A 318 -15.82 15.89 -14.40
CA LEU A 318 -16.93 16.84 -14.49
C LEU A 318 -18.18 16.27 -13.83
N LEU A 319 -18.83 17.04 -12.96
CA LEU A 319 -20.05 16.65 -12.28
C LEU A 319 -21.27 16.82 -13.21
N HIS A 320 -22.16 15.82 -13.26
CA HIS A 320 -23.25 15.77 -14.24
C HIS A 320 -24.34 16.85 -14.03
N HIS A 321 -24.53 17.35 -12.81
CA HIS A 321 -25.74 18.12 -12.46
C HIS A 321 -25.48 19.47 -11.76
N THR A 322 -24.27 19.74 -11.28
CA THR A 322 -23.98 20.90 -10.41
C THR A 322 -23.04 21.95 -11.02
N GLY A 323 -22.62 21.78 -12.29
CA GLY A 323 -21.75 22.77 -12.96
C GLY A 323 -20.33 22.87 -12.38
N GLY A 324 -19.83 21.78 -11.78
CA GLY A 324 -18.51 21.74 -11.14
C GLY A 324 -17.61 20.62 -11.65
N TRP A 325 -16.38 20.61 -11.18
CA TRP A 325 -15.40 19.55 -11.41
C TRP A 325 -14.53 19.36 -10.16
N TYR A 326 -13.95 18.19 -10.01
CA TYR A 326 -12.92 17.93 -9.01
C TYR A 326 -11.68 17.34 -9.66
N THR A 327 -10.52 17.53 -9.02
CA THR A 327 -9.23 17.02 -9.50
C THR A 327 -9.10 15.55 -9.11
N VAL A 328 -8.74 14.70 -10.05
CA VAL A 328 -8.42 13.29 -9.76
C VAL A 328 -6.91 13.13 -9.60
N ALA A 329 -6.16 13.81 -10.47
CA ALA A 329 -4.72 13.70 -10.49
C ALA A 329 -4.02 14.92 -11.10
N GLU A 330 -2.74 15.03 -10.81
CA GLU A 330 -1.91 16.16 -11.19
C GLU A 330 -0.54 15.74 -11.72
N TRP A 331 -0.17 16.41 -12.80
CA TRP A 331 1.14 16.40 -13.43
C TRP A 331 1.71 17.81 -13.46
N ARG A 332 3.02 17.93 -13.71
CA ARG A 332 3.69 19.20 -13.93
C ARG A 332 4.49 19.16 -15.22
N CYS A 333 4.30 20.17 -16.05
CA CYS A 333 5.20 20.45 -17.16
C CYS A 333 6.18 21.55 -16.72
N SER A 334 7.48 21.28 -16.76
CA SER A 334 8.51 22.30 -16.65
C SER A 334 9.26 22.42 -17.97
N ILE A 335 9.75 23.63 -18.25
CA ILE A 335 10.68 23.86 -19.35
C ILE A 335 12.04 23.39 -18.84
N PRO A 336 12.76 22.51 -19.56
CA PRO A 336 14.13 22.20 -19.21
C PRO A 336 14.95 23.49 -19.14
N GLU A 337 15.74 23.67 -18.08
CA GLU A 337 16.70 24.77 -17.99
C GLU A 337 17.76 24.69 -19.09
#